data_AF-A9DM33-F1
#
_entry.id   AF-A9DM33-F1
#
_cell.length_a   1.000
_cell.length_b   1.000
_cell.length_c   1.000
_cell.angle_alpha   90.00
_cell.angle_beta   90.00
_cell.angle_gamma   90.00
#
_symmetry.space_group_name_H-M   'P 1'
#
loop_
_entity.id
_entity.type
_entity.pdbx_description
1 polymer ?
#
loop_
_entity_poly.entity_id
_entity_poly.type
_entity_poly.pdbx_seq_one_letter_code
_entity_poly.pdbx_strand_id
1 'polypeptide(L)'
;MIAIDTIISQFSTEEQQEFIKYLTYKNKRHDTKNVQLFKLLLANCPGKEIPKKLYGKDNKTAYHGLRKRLWSSLLDFMATQSLTHEVSVELDITKRVLVARNLLQQKQFKTAFKVLDKAEKKARESLHFSLLNEVYHTQIQYAHTTPFAPPLETIIAKFTANQKDFLQEEKLNMAYAVIKENLQKVVYQGEIISFQKLIQQTYERFEISQEIGLSYKSLYQLAQIVNSVASVTKDYFNVAPFLLENYKDISNRLKQTDKHLFYHIKVLYLIANIFFRKKEFAESLQYLSLMNTEMQKQKQRYYKSSLLTYQTLLALNQNYSGNSAEAIQLLEEVAKVKKYDLEAMLDIHLSLIVFYFQQGEFKKAQQTFAKFYHTDKWYEEKAGVEWVIKKNLIELLLHIELGNISYVDSRFTSFQRKYYPFLKKAGEQRVITFLKFVKQYYHAPETVTSEAFKTSVESSFEWKSRVEEDIFVMSFYAWLKAKMNKTDLYQTTLDLVKN
;
A
#
# COMPACT_ATOMS: atom_id res chain seq x y z
N MET A 1 23.99 9.68 -11.43
CA MET A 1 24.83 8.61 -10.84
C MET A 1 23.88 7.60 -10.19
N ILE A 2 23.91 6.31 -10.56
CA ILE A 2 22.96 5.30 -10.04
C ILE A 2 23.11 5.20 -8.52
N ALA A 3 22.03 5.32 -7.74
CA ALA A 3 22.05 5.28 -6.27
C ALA A 3 21.95 3.83 -5.75
N ILE A 4 23.01 3.04 -5.97
CA ILE A 4 23.08 1.63 -5.50
C ILE A 4 22.89 1.55 -3.99
N ASP A 5 23.42 2.53 -3.28
CA ASP A 5 23.48 2.60 -1.82
C ASP A 5 22.06 2.69 -1.21
N THR A 6 21.16 3.43 -1.87
CA THR A 6 19.74 3.54 -1.50
C THR A 6 18.96 2.25 -1.70
N ILE A 7 19.31 1.45 -2.71
CA ILE A 7 18.63 0.19 -2.99
C ILE A 7 19.09 -0.89 -1.99
N ILE A 8 20.39 -0.93 -1.71
CA ILE A 8 20.96 -1.87 -0.74
C ILE A 8 20.41 -1.61 0.67
N SER A 9 20.21 -0.35 1.06
CA SER A 9 19.68 -0.01 2.39
C SER A 9 18.22 -0.40 2.60
N GLN A 10 17.48 -0.70 1.51
CA GLN A 10 16.11 -1.19 1.57
C GLN A 10 16.02 -2.71 1.74
N PHE A 11 17.12 -3.44 1.53
CA PHE A 11 17.11 -4.90 1.67
C PHE A 11 16.98 -5.30 3.15
N SER A 12 16.06 -6.23 3.41
CA SER A 12 16.00 -6.98 4.67
C SER A 12 17.30 -7.75 4.93
N THR A 13 17.53 -8.14 6.19
CA THR A 13 18.73 -8.91 6.57
C THR A 13 18.81 -10.22 5.76
N GLU A 14 17.67 -10.85 5.49
CA GLU A 14 17.55 -12.05 4.66
C GLU A 14 17.96 -11.77 3.21
N GLU A 15 17.42 -10.72 2.58
CA GLU A 15 17.74 -10.35 1.19
C GLU A 15 19.22 -9.96 1.04
N GLN A 16 19.80 -9.31 2.05
CA GLN A 16 21.23 -9.02 2.08
C GLN A 16 22.06 -10.31 2.07
N GLN A 17 21.69 -11.31 2.88
CA GLN A 17 22.37 -12.60 2.92
C GLN A 17 22.19 -13.39 1.62
N GLU A 18 21.00 -13.39 1.04
CA GLU A 18 20.72 -14.04 -0.25
C GLU A 18 21.49 -13.37 -1.38
N PHE A 19 21.60 -12.04 -1.39
CA PHE A 19 22.37 -11.34 -2.40
C PHE A 19 23.87 -11.62 -2.26
N ILE A 20 24.40 -11.69 -1.03
CA ILE A 20 25.80 -12.11 -0.81
C ILE A 20 26.03 -13.52 -1.35
N LYS A 21 25.11 -14.47 -1.10
CA LYS A 21 25.18 -15.83 -1.65
C LYS A 21 25.15 -15.81 -3.18
N TYR A 22 24.25 -15.02 -3.77
CA TYR A 22 24.14 -14.86 -5.22
C TYR A 22 25.42 -14.30 -5.85
N LEU A 23 26.00 -13.24 -5.27
CA LEU A 23 27.28 -12.70 -5.71
C LEU A 23 28.38 -13.75 -5.63
N THR A 24 28.44 -14.49 -4.52
CA THR A 24 29.45 -15.54 -4.30
C THR A 24 29.31 -16.68 -5.30
N TYR A 25 28.09 -17.11 -5.63
CA TYR A 25 27.84 -18.14 -6.64
C TYR A 25 28.27 -17.71 -8.04
N LYS A 26 28.05 -16.44 -8.41
CA LYS A 26 28.43 -15.89 -9.72
C LYS A 26 29.95 -15.69 -9.87
N ASN A 27 30.67 -15.64 -8.75
CA ASN A 27 32.10 -15.40 -8.72
C ASN A 27 32.88 -16.70 -9.00
N LYS A 28 33.75 -16.66 -10.02
CA LYS A 28 34.66 -17.79 -10.33
C LYS A 28 35.90 -17.86 -9.42
N ARG A 29 36.15 -16.85 -8.58
CA ARG A 29 37.30 -16.75 -7.67
C ARG A 29 36.81 -16.47 -6.25
N HIS A 30 37.55 -16.91 -5.23
CA HIS A 30 37.21 -16.69 -3.83
C HIS A 30 37.46 -15.24 -3.35
N ASP A 31 38.52 -14.58 -3.84
CA ASP A 31 38.80 -13.18 -3.51
C ASP A 31 38.08 -12.23 -4.49
N THR A 32 36.86 -11.86 -4.13
CA THR A 32 36.02 -11.00 -4.96
C THR A 32 35.57 -9.73 -4.25
N LYS A 33 36.14 -8.63 -4.73
CA LYS A 33 35.90 -7.26 -4.27
C LYS A 33 34.44 -6.80 -4.40
N ASN A 34 33.57 -7.50 -5.14
CA ASN A 34 32.15 -7.15 -5.25
C ASN A 34 31.37 -7.37 -3.95
N VAL A 35 31.65 -8.46 -3.22
CA VAL A 35 31.06 -8.72 -1.89
C VAL A 35 31.59 -7.71 -0.88
N GLN A 36 32.89 -7.38 -0.94
CA GLN A 36 33.49 -6.34 -0.08
C GLN A 36 32.87 -4.97 -0.35
N LEU A 37 32.69 -4.59 -1.63
CA LEU A 37 32.02 -3.36 -2.00
C LEU A 37 30.59 -3.32 -1.46
N PHE A 38 29.82 -4.40 -1.62
CA PHE A 38 28.45 -4.48 -1.07
C PHE A 38 28.43 -4.22 0.44
N LYS A 39 29.31 -4.88 1.21
CA LYS A 39 29.43 -4.68 2.66
C LYS A 39 29.81 -3.24 3.04
N LEU A 40 30.73 -2.62 2.31
CA LEU A 40 31.14 -1.23 2.55
C LEU A 40 30.01 -0.24 2.29
N LEU A 41 29.18 -0.48 1.25
CA LEU A 41 28.01 0.35 0.97
C LEU A 41 26.93 0.17 2.05
N LEU A 42 26.73 -1.06 2.52
CA LEU A 42 25.79 -1.37 3.59
C LEU A 42 26.16 -0.70 4.93
N ALA A 43 27.46 -0.55 5.18
CA ALA A 43 28.00 0.16 6.33
C ALA A 43 28.00 1.70 6.16
N ASN A 44 27.37 2.25 5.11
CA ASN A 44 27.36 3.69 4.80
C ASN A 44 28.76 4.33 4.73
N CYS A 45 29.75 3.58 4.23
CA CYS A 45 31.11 4.11 4.07
C CYS A 45 31.12 5.29 3.09
N PRO A 46 31.80 6.42 3.40
CA PRO A 46 31.90 7.55 2.48
C PRO A 46 32.48 7.12 1.12
N GLY A 47 31.81 7.48 0.02
CA GLY A 47 32.19 7.03 -1.32
C GLY A 47 33.63 7.39 -1.75
N LYS A 48 34.22 8.43 -1.16
CA LYS A 48 35.61 8.85 -1.37
C LYS A 48 36.63 7.89 -0.74
N GLU A 49 36.25 7.15 0.30
CA GLU A 49 37.15 6.24 1.03
C GLU A 49 37.11 4.81 0.48
N ILE A 50 36.03 4.45 -0.20
CA ILE A 50 35.79 3.09 -0.72
C ILE A 50 36.91 2.61 -1.67
N PRO A 51 37.41 3.41 -2.64
CA PRO A 51 38.51 2.97 -3.51
C PRO A 51 39.76 2.59 -2.72
N LYS A 52 40.13 3.41 -1.74
CA LYS A 52 41.31 3.17 -0.88
C LYS A 52 41.14 1.91 -0.02
N LYS A 53 39.94 1.70 0.55
CA LYS A 53 39.62 0.49 1.34
C LYS A 53 39.58 -0.80 0.51
N LEU A 54 39.16 -0.73 -0.76
CA LEU A 54 39.06 -1.91 -1.64
C LEU A 54 40.36 -2.28 -2.36
N TYR A 55 41.20 -1.29 -2.67
CA TYR A 55 42.37 -1.48 -3.53
C TYR A 55 43.70 -1.09 -2.88
N GLY A 56 43.70 -0.59 -1.64
CA GLY A 56 44.89 -0.05 -0.96
C GLY A 56 45.37 1.29 -1.51
N LYS A 57 44.81 1.75 -2.64
CA LYS A 57 45.10 3.01 -3.31
C LYS A 57 43.83 3.65 -3.85
N ASP A 58 43.84 4.94 -4.14
CA ASP A 58 42.68 5.66 -4.70
C ASP A 58 42.43 5.30 -6.18
N ASN A 59 42.06 4.05 -6.45
CA ASN A 59 41.79 3.54 -7.80
C ASN A 59 40.32 3.74 -8.19
N LYS A 60 39.99 5.00 -8.52
CA LYS A 60 38.62 5.40 -8.90
C LYS A 60 38.11 4.65 -10.12
N THR A 61 38.96 4.40 -11.12
CA THR A 61 38.58 3.69 -12.34
C THR A 61 38.14 2.25 -12.06
N ALA A 62 38.93 1.50 -11.28
CA ALA A 62 38.57 0.14 -10.89
C ALA A 62 37.33 0.11 -9.99
N TYR A 63 37.19 1.10 -9.11
CA TYR A 63 35.99 1.28 -8.29
C TYR A 63 34.73 1.50 -9.14
N HIS A 64 34.75 2.41 -10.12
CA HIS A 64 33.61 2.66 -11.01
C HIS A 64 33.23 1.43 -11.83
N GLY A 65 34.22 0.69 -12.36
CA GLY A 65 33.97 -0.57 -13.07
C GLY A 65 33.38 -1.65 -12.17
N LEU A 66 33.85 -1.76 -10.92
CA LEU A 66 33.27 -2.67 -9.93
C LEU A 66 31.85 -2.28 -9.54
N ARG A 67 31.58 -0.98 -9.37
CA ARG A 67 30.26 -0.44 -9.07
C ARG A 67 29.25 -0.73 -10.18
N LYS A 68 29.64 -0.60 -11.45
CA LYS A 68 28.81 -0.96 -12.61
C LYS A 68 28.50 -2.47 -12.67
N ARG A 69 29.48 -3.32 -12.34
CA ARG A 69 29.27 -4.78 -12.26
C ARG A 69 28.40 -5.18 -11.07
N LEU A 70 28.57 -4.54 -9.92
CA LEU A 70 27.72 -4.74 -8.76
C LEU A 70 26.28 -4.32 -9.08
N TRP A 71 26.08 -3.18 -9.76
CA TRP A 71 24.76 -2.76 -10.25
C TRP A 71 24.12 -3.79 -11.18
N SER A 72 24.86 -4.27 -12.18
CA SER A 72 24.36 -5.31 -13.09
C SER A 72 24.01 -6.61 -12.34
N SER A 73 24.80 -7.00 -11.34
CA SER A 73 24.53 -8.19 -10.52
C SER A 73 23.33 -7.96 -9.58
N LEU A 74 23.16 -6.74 -9.07
CA LEU A 74 22.01 -6.35 -8.25
C LEU A 74 20.73 -6.37 -9.08
N LEU A 75 20.74 -5.83 -10.31
CA LEU A 75 19.61 -5.92 -11.23
C LEU A 75 19.25 -7.38 -11.55
N ASP A 76 20.25 -8.21 -11.86
CA ASP A 76 20.06 -9.63 -12.18
C ASP A 76 19.52 -10.40 -10.95
N PHE A 77 20.07 -10.13 -9.76
CA PHE A 77 19.55 -10.68 -8.51
C PHE A 77 18.13 -10.22 -8.22
N MET A 78 17.83 -8.93 -8.31
CA MET A 78 16.50 -8.38 -8.08
C MET A 78 15.51 -8.93 -9.11
N ALA A 79 15.88 -9.05 -10.38
CA ALA A 79 15.07 -9.71 -11.41
C ALA A 79 14.82 -11.19 -11.10
N THR A 80 15.78 -11.85 -10.44
CA THR A 80 15.69 -13.25 -10.02
C THR A 80 14.95 -13.42 -8.69
N GLN A 81 14.99 -12.46 -7.77
CA GLN A 81 14.23 -12.48 -6.50
C GLN A 81 12.79 -12.01 -6.70
N SER A 82 12.58 -11.03 -7.58
CA SER A 82 11.25 -10.61 -8.05
C SER A 82 10.54 -11.67 -8.89
N LEU A 83 11.15 -12.85 -9.08
CA LEU A 83 10.49 -14.12 -9.47
C LEU A 83 9.46 -14.63 -8.44
N THR A 84 8.80 -13.73 -7.72
CA THR A 84 7.37 -13.86 -7.50
C THR A 84 6.69 -14.08 -8.86
N HIS A 85 5.82 -15.09 -8.94
CA HIS A 85 5.40 -15.74 -10.17
C HIS A 85 4.83 -14.86 -11.31
N GLU A 86 4.45 -13.59 -11.13
CA GLU A 86 4.05 -12.76 -12.29
C GLU A 86 5.23 -12.57 -13.25
N VAL A 87 6.42 -12.26 -12.72
CA VAL A 87 7.68 -12.27 -13.50
C VAL A 87 8.02 -13.68 -13.98
N SER A 88 7.67 -14.75 -13.24
CA SER A 88 7.89 -16.13 -13.70
C SER A 88 6.99 -16.56 -14.86
N VAL A 89 5.74 -16.08 -14.93
CA VAL A 89 4.79 -16.39 -15.99
C VAL A 89 5.18 -15.63 -17.25
N GLU A 90 5.44 -14.32 -17.13
CA GLU A 90 5.94 -13.48 -18.21
C GLU A 90 7.25 -14.03 -18.78
N LEU A 91 8.19 -14.43 -17.93
CA LEU A 91 9.46 -15.00 -18.33
C LEU A 91 9.31 -16.38 -18.99
N ASP A 92 8.40 -17.24 -18.53
CA ASP A 92 8.11 -18.51 -19.21
C ASP A 92 7.48 -18.30 -20.59
N ILE A 93 6.52 -17.36 -20.71
CA ILE A 93 5.91 -17.01 -22.01
C ILE A 93 6.99 -16.46 -22.94
N THR A 94 7.80 -15.50 -22.48
CA THR A 94 8.88 -14.88 -23.25
C THR A 94 9.91 -15.92 -23.72
N LYS A 95 10.32 -16.84 -22.83
CA LYS A 95 11.23 -17.94 -23.18
C LYS A 95 10.63 -18.84 -24.25
N ARG A 96 9.34 -19.19 -24.16
CA ARG A 96 8.66 -20.01 -25.17
C ARG A 96 8.61 -19.31 -26.52
N VAL A 97 8.29 -18.01 -26.55
CA VAL A 97 8.29 -17.21 -27.78
C VAL A 97 9.68 -17.19 -28.41
N LEU A 98 10.73 -16.95 -27.61
CA LEU A 98 12.12 -16.96 -28.09
C LEU A 98 12.53 -18.32 -28.67
N VAL A 99 12.24 -19.41 -27.94
CA VAL A 99 12.53 -20.78 -28.41
C VAL A 99 11.76 -21.10 -29.70
N ALA A 100 10.49 -20.72 -29.79
CA ALA A 100 9.69 -20.93 -30.98
C ALA A 100 10.28 -20.19 -32.20
N ARG A 101 10.70 -18.92 -32.03
CA ARG A 101 11.35 -18.14 -33.10
C ARG A 101 12.62 -18.82 -33.61
N ASN A 102 13.47 -19.33 -32.72
CA ASN A 102 14.68 -20.07 -33.10
C ASN A 102 14.34 -21.38 -33.86
N LEU A 103 13.34 -22.13 -33.40
CA LEU A 103 12.89 -23.35 -34.07
C LEU A 103 12.30 -23.08 -35.47
N LEU A 104 11.57 -21.96 -35.64
CA LEU A 104 11.04 -21.54 -36.95
C LEU A 104 12.17 -21.21 -37.93
N GLN A 105 13.21 -20.50 -37.48
CA GLN A 105 14.41 -20.23 -38.28
C GLN A 105 15.12 -21.52 -38.72
N GLN A 106 15.11 -22.55 -37.86
CA GLN A 106 15.65 -23.88 -38.15
C GLN A 106 14.67 -24.78 -38.94
N LYS A 107 13.54 -24.24 -39.43
CA LYS A 107 12.49 -24.96 -40.17
C LYS A 107 11.83 -26.10 -39.39
N GLN A 108 11.95 -26.11 -38.05
CA GLN A 108 11.31 -27.09 -37.15
C GLN A 108 9.85 -26.68 -36.84
N PHE A 109 9.03 -26.53 -37.89
CA PHE A 109 7.72 -25.87 -37.82
C PHE A 109 6.73 -26.53 -36.85
N LYS A 110 6.57 -27.85 -36.92
CA LYS A 110 5.64 -28.59 -36.05
C LYS A 110 5.94 -28.37 -34.56
N THR A 111 7.22 -28.41 -34.19
CA THR A 111 7.66 -28.22 -32.81
C THR A 111 7.50 -26.77 -32.40
N ALA A 112 7.85 -25.82 -33.26
CA ALA A 112 7.68 -24.40 -32.96
C ALA A 112 6.22 -24.02 -32.69
N PHE A 113 5.27 -24.46 -33.54
CA PHE A 113 3.85 -24.15 -33.35
C PHE A 113 3.26 -24.82 -32.10
N LYS A 114 3.74 -26.00 -31.69
CA LYS A 114 3.40 -26.59 -30.38
C LYS A 114 3.91 -25.75 -29.20
N VAL A 115 5.08 -25.12 -29.33
CA VAL A 115 5.61 -24.22 -28.29
C VAL A 115 4.80 -22.92 -28.24
N LEU A 116 4.43 -22.36 -29.40
CA LEU A 116 3.57 -21.18 -29.51
C LEU A 116 2.18 -21.43 -28.95
N ASP A 117 1.55 -22.58 -29.20
CA ASP A 117 0.23 -22.93 -28.64
C ASP A 117 0.25 -22.96 -27.09
N LYS A 118 1.31 -23.52 -26.51
CA LYS A 118 1.53 -23.48 -25.05
C LYS A 118 1.72 -22.05 -24.54
N ALA A 119 2.44 -21.21 -25.28
CA ALA A 119 2.64 -19.80 -24.94
C ALA A 119 1.32 -19.01 -25.03
N GLU A 120 0.54 -19.23 -26.10
CA GLU A 120 -0.79 -18.64 -26.33
C GLU A 120 -1.73 -18.98 -25.17
N LYS A 121 -1.88 -20.28 -24.85
CA LYS A 121 -2.72 -20.74 -23.75
C LYS A 121 -2.34 -20.07 -22.44
N LYS A 122 -1.05 -20.01 -22.12
CA LYS A 122 -0.56 -19.42 -20.87
C LYS A 122 -0.77 -17.91 -20.83
N ALA A 123 -0.45 -17.20 -21.91
CA ALA A 123 -0.62 -15.75 -22.00
C ALA A 123 -2.10 -15.34 -21.92
N ARG A 124 -2.99 -16.05 -22.64
CA ARG A 124 -4.44 -15.82 -22.59
C ARG A 124 -5.00 -16.08 -21.20
N GLU A 125 -4.64 -17.21 -20.60
CA GLU A 125 -5.13 -17.55 -19.28
C GLU A 125 -4.65 -16.58 -18.18
N SER A 126 -3.46 -16.01 -18.34
CA SER A 126 -2.88 -15.04 -17.41
C SER A 126 -3.16 -13.58 -17.80
N LEU A 127 -4.02 -13.35 -18.81
CA LEU A 127 -4.39 -12.03 -19.32
C LEU A 127 -3.19 -11.13 -19.68
N HIS A 128 -2.07 -11.72 -20.12
CA HIS A 128 -0.89 -10.97 -20.58
C HIS A 128 -1.06 -10.57 -22.05
N PHE A 129 -1.88 -9.56 -22.31
CA PHE A 129 -2.27 -9.18 -23.67
C PHE A 129 -1.06 -8.74 -24.53
N SER A 130 -0.07 -8.06 -23.95
CA SER A 130 1.17 -7.67 -24.65
C SER A 130 1.99 -8.88 -25.12
N LEU A 131 2.18 -9.88 -24.26
CA LEU A 131 2.91 -11.10 -24.62
C LEU A 131 2.10 -12.00 -25.56
N LEU A 132 0.77 -11.97 -25.45
CA LEU A 132 -0.12 -12.66 -26.38
C LEU A 132 -0.03 -12.04 -27.79
N ASN A 133 0.14 -10.72 -27.89
CA ASN A 133 0.48 -10.06 -29.17
C ASN A 133 1.79 -10.60 -29.75
N GLU A 134 2.84 -10.78 -28.95
CA GLU A 134 4.12 -11.35 -29.43
C GLU A 134 3.98 -12.78 -29.94
N VAL A 135 3.15 -13.59 -29.29
CA VAL A 135 2.82 -14.96 -29.73
C VAL A 135 2.10 -14.92 -31.07
N TYR A 136 1.03 -14.14 -31.19
CA TYR A 136 0.26 -14.03 -32.44
C TYR A 136 1.07 -13.41 -33.58
N HIS A 137 1.89 -12.39 -33.31
CA HIS A 137 2.78 -11.80 -34.30
C HIS A 137 3.72 -12.86 -34.89
N THR A 138 4.29 -13.70 -34.02
CA THR A 138 5.15 -14.82 -34.45
C THR A 138 4.37 -15.86 -35.25
N GLN A 139 3.14 -16.20 -34.84
CA GLN A 139 2.29 -17.14 -35.58
C GLN A 139 1.93 -16.60 -36.98
N ILE A 140 1.52 -15.33 -37.08
CA ILE A 140 1.16 -14.65 -38.35
C ILE A 140 2.34 -14.66 -39.31
N GLN A 141 3.53 -14.29 -38.84
CA GLN A 141 4.75 -14.20 -39.64
C GLN A 141 5.06 -15.52 -40.38
N TYR A 142 4.77 -16.67 -39.77
CA TYR A 142 5.11 -17.99 -40.31
C TYR A 142 3.90 -18.81 -40.77
N ALA A 143 2.67 -18.30 -40.65
CA ALA A 143 1.45 -19.07 -40.96
C ALA A 143 1.42 -19.61 -42.40
N HIS A 144 1.94 -18.85 -43.37
CA HIS A 144 1.98 -19.24 -44.78
C HIS A 144 3.10 -20.26 -45.10
N THR A 145 4.03 -20.51 -44.17
CA THR A 145 5.23 -21.33 -44.42
C THR A 145 5.04 -22.81 -44.08
N THR A 146 3.91 -23.19 -43.47
CA THR A 146 3.73 -24.52 -42.90
C THR A 146 2.25 -24.90 -42.74
N PRO A 147 1.85 -26.16 -43.02
CA PRO A 147 0.51 -26.66 -42.76
C PRO A 147 0.23 -26.90 -41.27
N PHE A 148 1.26 -26.83 -40.40
CA PHE A 148 1.09 -26.98 -38.95
C PHE A 148 0.56 -25.71 -38.27
N ALA A 149 0.51 -24.59 -38.99
CA ALA A 149 -0.09 -23.36 -38.49
C ALA A 149 -1.62 -23.45 -38.54
N PRO A 150 -2.34 -22.83 -37.59
CA PRO A 150 -3.76 -22.55 -37.77
C PRO A 150 -4.01 -21.69 -39.02
N PRO A 151 -5.24 -21.69 -39.57
CA PRO A 151 -5.57 -20.80 -40.69
C PRO A 151 -5.24 -19.34 -40.37
N LEU A 152 -4.60 -18.65 -41.33
CA LEU A 152 -4.11 -17.28 -41.14
C LEU A 152 -5.22 -16.34 -40.64
N GLU A 153 -6.40 -16.40 -41.24
CA GLU A 153 -7.57 -15.60 -40.84
C GLU A 153 -7.98 -15.84 -39.38
N THR A 154 -7.88 -17.07 -38.89
CA THR A 154 -8.17 -17.38 -37.48
C THR A 154 -7.17 -16.71 -36.55
N ILE A 155 -5.88 -16.69 -36.92
CA ILE A 155 -4.83 -16.04 -36.12
C ILE A 155 -5.02 -14.51 -36.14
N ILE A 156 -5.34 -13.93 -37.31
CA ILE A 156 -5.62 -12.49 -37.47
C ILE A 156 -6.82 -12.07 -36.61
N ALA A 157 -7.90 -12.86 -36.60
CA ALA A 157 -9.07 -12.58 -35.77
C ALA A 157 -8.72 -12.59 -34.27
N LYS A 158 -7.97 -13.59 -33.81
CA LYS A 158 -7.49 -13.68 -32.43
C LYS A 158 -6.58 -12.50 -32.06
N PHE A 159 -5.66 -12.13 -32.94
CA PHE A 159 -4.76 -11.00 -32.76
C PHE A 159 -5.52 -9.68 -32.64
N THR A 160 -6.47 -9.45 -33.54
CA THR A 160 -7.30 -8.24 -33.54
C THR A 160 -8.14 -8.13 -32.27
N ALA A 161 -8.71 -9.24 -31.79
CA ALA A 161 -9.44 -9.26 -30.53
C ALA A 161 -8.51 -8.90 -29.35
N ASN A 162 -7.34 -9.54 -29.26
CA ASN A 162 -6.38 -9.26 -28.20
C ASN A 162 -5.80 -7.83 -28.25
N GLN A 163 -5.66 -7.24 -29.44
CA GLN A 163 -5.25 -5.84 -29.58
C GLN A 163 -6.28 -4.87 -28.98
N LYS A 164 -7.58 -5.18 -29.09
CA LYS A 164 -8.63 -4.39 -28.44
C LYS A 164 -8.49 -4.47 -26.92
N ASP A 165 -8.31 -5.69 -26.38
CA ASP A 165 -8.13 -5.89 -24.94
C ASP A 165 -6.85 -5.20 -24.42
N PHE A 166 -5.75 -5.31 -25.15
CA PHE A 166 -4.49 -4.63 -24.83
C PHE A 166 -4.64 -3.10 -24.84
N LEU A 167 -5.31 -2.55 -25.85
CA LEU A 167 -5.56 -1.11 -25.92
C LEU A 167 -6.42 -0.61 -24.76
N GLN A 168 -7.42 -1.40 -24.33
CA GLN A 168 -8.22 -1.07 -23.15
C GLN A 168 -7.39 -1.10 -21.87
N GLU A 169 -6.50 -2.09 -21.70
CA GLU A 169 -5.56 -2.13 -20.57
C GLU A 169 -4.64 -0.89 -20.54
N GLU A 170 -4.10 -0.48 -21.69
CA GLU A 170 -3.26 0.72 -21.80
C GLU A 170 -4.03 2.00 -21.51
N LYS A 171 -5.27 2.13 -22.02
CA LYS A 171 -6.18 3.26 -21.72
C LYS A 171 -6.44 3.36 -20.22
N LEU A 172 -6.73 2.24 -19.56
CA LEU A 172 -6.92 2.18 -18.10
C LEU A 172 -5.65 2.61 -17.36
N ASN A 173 -4.48 2.10 -17.74
CA ASN A 173 -3.21 2.48 -17.13
C ASN A 173 -2.94 3.99 -17.24
N MET A 174 -3.20 4.59 -18.41
CA MET A 174 -3.09 6.03 -18.62
C MET A 174 -4.08 6.81 -17.75
N ALA A 175 -5.35 6.38 -17.68
CA ALA A 175 -6.35 7.00 -16.81
C ALA A 175 -5.94 6.96 -15.34
N TYR A 176 -5.41 5.83 -14.87
CA TYR A 176 -4.91 5.69 -13.50
C TYR A 176 -3.76 6.64 -13.21
N ALA A 177 -2.79 6.76 -14.12
CA ALA A 177 -1.67 7.67 -13.96
C ALA A 177 -2.15 9.13 -13.85
N VAL A 178 -3.08 9.55 -14.72
CA VAL A 178 -3.66 10.91 -14.72
C VAL A 178 -4.43 11.18 -13.43
N ILE A 179 -5.30 10.27 -13.00
CA ILE A 179 -6.06 10.45 -11.76
C ILE A 179 -5.09 10.56 -10.57
N LYS A 180 -4.10 9.66 -10.48
CA LYS A 180 -3.13 9.66 -9.39
C LYS A 180 -2.30 10.94 -9.35
N GLU A 181 -1.86 11.46 -10.49
CA GLU A 181 -1.13 12.72 -10.58
C GLU A 181 -2.00 13.90 -10.09
N ASN A 182 -3.26 13.98 -10.52
CA ASN A 182 -4.18 15.03 -10.08
C ASN A 182 -4.50 14.92 -8.59
N LEU A 183 -4.63 13.70 -8.05
CA LEU A 183 -4.83 13.50 -6.62
C LEU A 183 -3.63 13.90 -5.79
N GLN A 184 -2.40 13.73 -6.28
CA GLN A 184 -1.24 14.29 -5.60
C GLN A 184 -1.32 15.82 -5.53
N LYS A 185 -1.83 16.49 -6.57
CA LYS A 185 -2.08 17.93 -6.52
C LYS A 185 -3.16 18.27 -5.47
N VAL A 186 -4.24 17.51 -5.36
CA VAL A 186 -5.23 17.66 -4.28
C VAL A 186 -4.61 17.52 -2.89
N VAL A 187 -3.87 16.43 -2.65
CA VAL A 187 -3.25 16.10 -1.34
C VAL A 187 -2.21 17.14 -0.92
N TYR A 188 -1.41 17.65 -1.86
CA TYR A 188 -0.30 18.56 -1.55
C TYR A 188 -0.61 20.04 -1.79
N GLN A 189 -1.63 20.36 -2.60
CA GLN A 189 -1.96 21.73 -3.02
C GLN A 189 -3.31 22.23 -2.50
N GLY A 190 -4.16 21.35 -1.96
CA GLY A 190 -5.44 21.75 -1.35
C GLY A 190 -6.56 22.02 -2.37
N GLU A 191 -6.41 21.55 -3.61
CA GLU A 191 -7.43 21.73 -4.64
C GLU A 191 -8.66 20.87 -4.35
N ILE A 192 -9.85 21.48 -4.30
CA ILE A 192 -11.12 20.76 -4.13
C ILE A 192 -11.53 20.21 -5.50
N ILE A 193 -11.08 19.00 -5.84
CA ILE A 193 -11.53 18.29 -7.04
C ILE A 193 -12.67 17.36 -6.67
N SER A 194 -13.82 17.47 -7.35
CA SER A 194 -14.85 16.43 -7.31
C SER A 194 -14.29 15.15 -7.94
N PHE A 195 -14.05 14.14 -7.11
CA PHE A 195 -13.48 12.87 -7.54
C PHE A 195 -14.29 12.17 -8.63
N GLN A 196 -15.62 12.19 -8.50
CA GLN A 196 -16.54 11.65 -9.50
C GLN A 196 -16.35 12.36 -10.85
N LYS A 197 -16.24 13.70 -10.84
CA LYS A 197 -15.98 14.48 -12.05
C LYS A 197 -14.61 14.17 -12.65
N LEU A 198 -13.57 14.01 -11.82
CA LEU A 198 -12.22 13.66 -12.28
C LEU A 198 -12.20 12.27 -12.95
N ILE A 199 -12.83 11.26 -12.35
CA ILE A 199 -12.98 9.94 -12.97
C ILE A 199 -13.72 10.08 -14.30
N GLN A 200 -14.89 10.72 -14.29
CA GLN A 200 -15.73 10.85 -15.48
C GLN A 200 -14.97 11.52 -16.62
N GLN A 201 -14.36 12.68 -16.39
CA GLN A 201 -13.59 13.41 -17.39
C GLN A 201 -12.38 12.62 -17.89
N THR A 202 -11.72 11.87 -17.00
CA THR A 202 -10.57 11.05 -17.39
C THR A 202 -11.02 9.87 -18.25
N TYR A 203 -12.16 9.24 -17.92
CA TYR A 203 -12.69 8.11 -18.67
C TYR A 203 -13.21 8.54 -20.04
N GLU A 204 -13.90 9.68 -20.10
CA GLU A 204 -14.31 10.32 -21.35
C GLU A 204 -13.09 10.64 -22.22
N ARG A 205 -12.03 11.25 -21.64
CA ARG A 205 -10.79 11.59 -22.34
C ARG A 205 -10.11 10.39 -22.99
N PHE A 206 -10.09 9.24 -22.32
CA PHE A 206 -9.43 8.03 -22.82
C PHE A 206 -10.39 7.08 -23.55
N GLU A 207 -11.68 7.46 -23.69
CA GLU A 207 -12.74 6.65 -24.28
C GLU A 207 -12.80 5.25 -23.65
N ILE A 208 -12.78 5.21 -22.32
CA ILE A 208 -12.91 3.98 -21.54
C ILE A 208 -14.42 3.70 -21.41
N SER A 209 -14.87 2.51 -21.81
CA SER A 209 -16.28 2.12 -21.66
C SER A 209 -16.70 2.13 -20.19
N GLN A 210 -17.95 2.51 -19.88
CA GLN A 210 -18.46 2.48 -18.49
C GLN A 210 -18.63 1.04 -17.97
N GLU A 211 -18.82 0.07 -18.85
CA GLU A 211 -18.70 -1.36 -18.54
C GLU A 211 -17.21 -1.72 -18.40
N ILE A 212 -16.60 -1.47 -17.23
CA ILE A 212 -15.21 -1.87 -17.03
C ILE A 212 -15.18 -3.20 -16.30
N GLY A 213 -14.56 -4.17 -16.95
CA GLY A 213 -13.71 -5.04 -16.19
C GLY A 213 -12.48 -5.34 -17.01
N LEU A 214 -11.29 -5.28 -16.42
CA LEU A 214 -10.15 -6.11 -16.83
C LEU A 214 -9.27 -6.39 -15.61
N SER A 215 -9.21 -7.68 -15.22
CA SER A 215 -8.41 -8.24 -14.12
C SER A 215 -8.61 -7.65 -12.71
N TYR A 216 -8.17 -8.38 -11.68
CA TYR A 216 -8.05 -7.84 -10.32
C TYR A 216 -6.96 -6.75 -10.21
N LYS A 217 -6.00 -6.69 -11.14
CA LYS A 217 -4.91 -5.71 -11.13
C LYS A 217 -5.42 -4.29 -11.37
N SER A 218 -6.24 -4.08 -12.40
CA SER A 218 -6.84 -2.78 -12.69
C SER A 218 -7.80 -2.37 -11.57
N LEU A 219 -8.60 -3.32 -11.06
CA LEU A 219 -9.46 -3.07 -9.90
C LEU A 219 -8.65 -2.65 -8.67
N TYR A 220 -7.49 -3.26 -8.44
CA TYR A 220 -6.61 -2.86 -7.34
C TYR A 220 -6.12 -1.42 -7.51
N GLN A 221 -5.68 -1.03 -8.71
CA GLN A 221 -5.26 0.35 -8.99
C GLN A 221 -6.40 1.34 -8.75
N LEU A 222 -7.62 1.00 -9.19
CA LEU A 222 -8.82 1.79 -8.96
C LEU A 222 -9.13 1.90 -7.46
N ALA A 223 -9.10 0.79 -6.74
CA ALA A 223 -9.34 0.73 -5.30
C ALA A 223 -8.32 1.58 -4.52
N GLN A 224 -7.04 1.58 -4.94
CA GLN A 224 -6.02 2.43 -4.33
C GLN A 224 -6.33 3.91 -4.51
N ILE A 225 -6.77 4.31 -5.71
CA ILE A 225 -7.18 5.68 -6.02
C ILE A 225 -8.37 6.09 -5.17
N VAL A 226 -9.44 5.28 -5.18
CA VAL A 226 -10.66 5.46 -4.38
C VAL A 226 -10.33 5.63 -2.89
N ASN A 227 -9.52 4.72 -2.34
CA ASN A 227 -9.12 4.77 -0.95
C ASN A 227 -8.25 6.01 -0.63
N SER A 228 -7.37 6.42 -1.55
CA SER A 228 -6.54 7.62 -1.37
C SER A 228 -7.41 8.88 -1.31
N VAL A 229 -8.41 8.99 -2.19
CA VAL A 229 -9.38 10.09 -2.17
C VAL A 229 -10.15 10.10 -0.87
N ALA A 230 -10.76 8.97 -0.51
CA ALA A 230 -11.53 8.85 0.72
C ALA A 230 -10.72 9.21 1.97
N SER A 231 -9.43 8.84 2.00
CA SER A 231 -8.55 9.21 3.10
C SER A 231 -8.30 10.71 3.16
N VAL A 232 -8.24 11.40 2.02
CA VAL A 232 -8.00 12.85 1.99
C VAL A 232 -9.29 13.62 2.29
N THR A 233 -10.40 13.27 1.66
CA THR A 233 -11.68 13.96 1.81
C THR A 233 -12.45 13.56 3.07
N LYS A 234 -12.00 12.48 3.74
CA LYS A 234 -12.72 11.76 4.81
C LYS A 234 -14.12 11.32 4.36
N ASP A 235 -14.30 11.10 3.06
CA ASP A 235 -15.59 10.73 2.47
C ASP A 235 -15.51 9.31 1.90
N TYR A 236 -15.57 8.34 2.81
CA TYR A 236 -15.64 6.92 2.46
C TYR A 236 -17.04 6.50 1.98
N PHE A 237 -18.07 7.28 2.32
CA PHE A 237 -19.46 6.99 1.98
C PHE A 237 -19.72 7.11 0.48
N ASN A 238 -19.35 8.25 -0.13
CA ASN A 238 -19.67 8.51 -1.53
C ASN A 238 -18.79 7.76 -2.54
N VAL A 239 -17.62 7.26 -2.12
CA VAL A 239 -16.70 6.56 -3.02
C VAL A 239 -16.89 5.03 -3.03
N ALA A 240 -17.57 4.48 -2.03
CA ALA A 240 -17.73 3.03 -1.88
C ALA A 240 -18.55 2.37 -3.00
N PRO A 241 -19.72 2.90 -3.43
CA PRO A 241 -20.57 2.23 -4.43
C PRO A 241 -19.82 1.91 -5.72
N PHE A 242 -19.05 2.87 -6.22
CA PHE A 242 -18.27 2.72 -7.43
C PHE A 242 -17.27 1.56 -7.36
N LEU A 243 -16.56 1.37 -6.23
CA LEU A 243 -15.64 0.25 -6.07
C LEU A 243 -16.38 -1.09 -5.98
N LEU A 244 -17.52 -1.12 -5.29
CA LEU A 244 -18.31 -2.34 -5.06
C LEU A 244 -18.96 -2.87 -6.33
N GLU A 245 -19.51 -1.98 -7.16
CA GLU A 245 -20.08 -2.32 -8.46
C GLU A 245 -19.01 -2.96 -9.35
N ASN A 246 -17.85 -2.30 -9.48
CA ASN A 246 -16.72 -2.81 -10.26
C ASN A 246 -16.18 -4.14 -9.69
N TYR A 247 -16.14 -4.32 -8.36
CA TYR A 247 -15.74 -5.59 -7.75
C TYR A 247 -16.71 -6.72 -8.07
N LYS A 248 -18.02 -6.47 -7.98
CA LYS A 248 -19.06 -7.46 -8.26
C LYS A 248 -18.96 -7.96 -9.71
N ASP A 249 -18.79 -7.05 -10.65
CA ASP A 249 -18.69 -7.39 -12.08
C ASP A 249 -17.42 -8.19 -12.38
N ILE A 250 -16.27 -7.74 -11.89
CA ILE A 250 -14.99 -8.44 -12.08
C ILE A 250 -15.00 -9.80 -11.39
N SER A 251 -15.49 -9.87 -10.16
CA SER A 251 -15.60 -11.12 -9.40
C SER A 251 -16.48 -12.12 -10.13
N ASN A 252 -17.64 -11.70 -10.65
CA ASN A 252 -18.56 -12.55 -11.41
C ASN A 252 -17.93 -13.13 -12.68
N ARG A 253 -17.15 -12.32 -13.40
CA ARG A 253 -16.50 -12.74 -14.64
C ARG A 253 -15.25 -13.59 -14.40
N LEU A 254 -14.53 -13.35 -13.31
CA LEU A 254 -13.26 -14.02 -12.99
C LEU A 254 -13.38 -15.13 -11.94
N LYS A 255 -14.61 -15.59 -11.63
CA LYS A 255 -14.95 -16.60 -10.60
C LYS A 255 -14.08 -17.87 -10.56
N GLN A 256 -13.30 -18.16 -11.60
CA GLN A 256 -12.50 -19.37 -11.74
C GLN A 256 -11.01 -19.14 -12.04
N THR A 257 -10.53 -17.90 -12.02
CA THR A 257 -9.10 -17.63 -12.24
C THR A 257 -8.41 -17.29 -10.93
N ASP A 258 -7.67 -18.25 -10.34
CA ASP A 258 -6.70 -17.96 -9.26
C ASP A 258 -5.52 -17.06 -9.72
N LYS A 259 -5.54 -16.66 -10.99
CA LYS A 259 -4.55 -15.80 -11.64
C LYS A 259 -4.88 -14.37 -11.19
N HIS A 260 -3.91 -13.70 -10.57
CA HIS A 260 -4.03 -12.43 -9.83
C HIS A 260 -4.47 -12.52 -8.35
N LEU A 261 -4.29 -13.67 -7.69
CA LEU A 261 -4.57 -13.83 -6.25
C LEU A 261 -3.99 -12.70 -5.37
N PHE A 262 -2.77 -12.22 -5.68
CA PHE A 262 -2.17 -11.09 -4.98
C PHE A 262 -3.07 -9.84 -5.01
N TYR A 263 -3.49 -9.43 -6.21
CA TYR A 263 -4.35 -8.27 -6.39
C TYR A 263 -5.75 -8.47 -5.80
N HIS A 264 -6.30 -9.68 -5.88
CA HIS A 264 -7.59 -10.00 -5.28
C HIS A 264 -7.56 -9.83 -3.76
N ILE A 265 -6.55 -10.37 -3.08
CA ILE A 265 -6.35 -10.18 -1.64
C ILE A 265 -6.26 -8.69 -1.29
N LYS A 266 -5.53 -7.90 -2.09
CA LYS A 266 -5.37 -6.45 -1.85
C LYS A 266 -6.64 -5.65 -2.12
N VAL A 267 -7.47 -6.03 -3.09
CA VAL A 267 -8.79 -5.42 -3.32
C VAL A 267 -9.73 -5.72 -2.15
N LEU A 268 -9.79 -6.98 -1.70
CA LEU A 268 -10.62 -7.38 -0.56
C LEU A 268 -10.24 -6.60 0.70
N TYR A 269 -8.94 -6.41 0.96
CA TYR A 269 -8.46 -5.56 2.05
C TYR A 269 -8.98 -4.12 1.95
N LEU A 270 -8.87 -3.49 0.76
CA LEU A 270 -9.31 -2.10 0.57
C LEU A 270 -10.82 -1.95 0.74
N ILE A 271 -11.60 -2.91 0.23
CA ILE A 271 -13.06 -2.93 0.42
C ILE A 271 -13.40 -3.08 1.91
N ALA A 272 -12.80 -4.05 2.59
CA ALA A 272 -13.00 -4.24 4.03
C ALA A 272 -12.64 -2.98 4.83
N ASN A 273 -11.54 -2.31 4.47
CA ASN A 273 -11.13 -1.07 5.11
C ASN A 273 -12.16 0.04 4.88
N ILE A 274 -12.70 0.21 3.67
CA ILE A 274 -13.74 1.20 3.38
C ILE A 274 -14.98 0.97 4.25
N PHE A 275 -15.46 -0.29 4.34
CA PHE A 275 -16.58 -0.63 5.21
C PHE A 275 -16.30 -0.34 6.69
N PHE A 276 -15.10 -0.66 7.17
CA PHE A 276 -14.67 -0.31 8.52
C PHE A 276 -14.72 1.21 8.75
N ARG A 277 -14.20 2.01 7.81
CA ARG A 277 -14.19 3.48 7.91
C ARG A 277 -15.61 4.07 7.88
N LYS A 278 -16.54 3.41 7.17
CA LYS A 278 -17.98 3.70 7.18
C LYS A 278 -18.72 3.25 8.44
N LYS A 279 -18.05 2.51 9.34
CA LYS A 279 -18.64 1.90 10.56
C LYS A 279 -19.63 0.75 10.25
N GLU A 280 -19.54 0.19 9.05
CA GLU A 280 -20.26 -1.00 8.60
C GLU A 280 -19.40 -2.24 8.93
N PHE A 281 -19.31 -2.56 10.23
CA PHE A 281 -18.36 -3.54 10.76
C PHE A 281 -18.67 -4.98 10.30
N ALA A 282 -19.96 -5.33 10.15
CA ALA A 282 -20.36 -6.66 9.69
C ALA A 282 -19.87 -6.93 8.26
N GLU A 283 -20.07 -5.96 7.37
CA GLU A 283 -19.60 -5.98 5.99
C GLU A 283 -18.06 -6.01 5.94
N SER A 284 -17.39 -5.19 6.76
CA SER A 284 -15.92 -5.21 6.86
C SER A 284 -15.39 -6.59 7.22
N LEU A 285 -15.97 -7.22 8.25
CA LEU A 285 -15.61 -8.57 8.69
C LEU A 285 -15.94 -9.64 7.64
N GLN A 286 -17.04 -9.49 6.89
CA GLN A 286 -17.36 -10.39 5.77
C GLN A 286 -16.26 -10.34 4.69
N TYR A 287 -15.85 -9.14 4.26
CA TYR A 287 -14.78 -9.00 3.26
C TYR A 287 -13.41 -9.43 3.80
N LEU A 288 -13.13 -9.24 5.10
CA LEU A 288 -11.95 -9.82 5.74
C LEU A 288 -11.97 -11.34 5.73
N SER A 289 -13.12 -11.98 5.96
CA SER A 289 -13.26 -13.43 5.88
C SER A 289 -12.98 -13.96 4.46
N LEU A 290 -13.50 -13.26 3.44
CA LEU A 290 -13.16 -13.54 2.04
C LEU A 290 -11.66 -13.36 1.79
N MET A 291 -11.05 -12.27 2.28
CA MET A 291 -9.61 -12.03 2.17
C MET A 291 -8.80 -13.18 2.77
N ASN A 292 -9.17 -13.65 3.97
CA ASN A 292 -8.50 -14.76 4.62
C ASN A 292 -8.62 -16.06 3.80
N THR A 293 -9.80 -16.33 3.24
CA THR A 293 -10.03 -17.49 2.35
C THR A 293 -9.09 -17.45 1.15
N GLU A 294 -8.98 -16.30 0.48
CA GLU A 294 -8.03 -16.09 -0.62
C GLU A 294 -6.57 -16.22 -0.16
N MET A 295 -6.22 -15.73 1.02
CA MET A 295 -4.88 -15.88 1.60
C MET A 295 -4.47 -17.34 1.84
N GLN A 296 -5.42 -18.28 2.02
CA GLN A 296 -5.14 -19.71 2.15
C GLN A 296 -4.81 -20.40 0.81
N LYS A 297 -5.21 -19.81 -0.32
CA LYS A 297 -4.99 -20.39 -1.64
C LYS A 297 -3.51 -20.41 -2.02
N GLN A 298 -3.20 -21.18 -3.08
CA GLN A 298 -1.84 -21.32 -3.61
C GLN A 298 -0.80 -21.67 -2.54
N LYS A 299 -1.14 -22.57 -1.61
CA LYS A 299 -0.28 -22.98 -0.48
C LYS A 299 0.16 -21.78 0.38
N GLN A 300 -0.78 -20.89 0.71
CA GLN A 300 -0.56 -19.72 1.59
C GLN A 300 0.52 -18.75 1.10
N ARG A 301 0.72 -18.69 -0.21
CA ARG A 301 1.83 -17.94 -0.81
C ARG A 301 1.88 -16.46 -0.41
N TYR A 302 0.72 -15.81 -0.29
CA TYR A 302 0.60 -14.40 0.08
C TYR A 302 0.15 -14.19 1.53
N TYR A 303 0.08 -15.26 2.33
CA TYR A 303 -0.42 -15.20 3.70
C TYR A 303 0.46 -14.28 4.55
N LYS A 304 1.78 -14.54 4.60
CA LYS A 304 2.72 -13.76 5.43
C LYS A 304 2.73 -12.27 5.09
N SER A 305 2.71 -11.92 3.79
CA SER A 305 2.74 -10.53 3.33
C SER A 305 1.45 -9.75 3.58
N SER A 306 0.34 -10.45 3.85
CA SER A 306 -0.97 -9.83 4.10
C SER A 306 -1.44 -9.98 5.53
N LEU A 307 -0.76 -10.81 6.33
CA LEU A 307 -1.13 -11.15 7.70
C LEU A 307 -1.21 -9.91 8.59
N LEU A 308 -0.21 -9.03 8.56
CA LEU A 308 -0.19 -7.86 9.45
C LEU A 308 -1.34 -6.91 9.15
N THR A 309 -1.54 -6.57 7.88
CA THR A 309 -2.66 -5.71 7.46
C THR A 309 -4.02 -6.34 7.77
N TYR A 310 -4.14 -7.66 7.62
CA TYR A 310 -5.34 -8.40 7.99
C TYR A 310 -5.61 -8.31 9.50
N GLN A 311 -4.60 -8.60 10.33
CA GLN A 311 -4.72 -8.62 11.78
C GLN A 311 -5.01 -7.22 12.34
N THR A 312 -4.36 -6.18 11.81
CA THR A 312 -4.64 -4.79 12.21
C THR A 312 -6.09 -4.41 11.95
N LEU A 313 -6.62 -4.70 10.75
CA LEU A 313 -7.99 -4.35 10.41
C LEU A 313 -9.02 -5.20 11.16
N LEU A 314 -8.70 -6.48 11.42
CA LEU A 314 -9.53 -7.34 12.27
C LEU A 314 -9.59 -6.79 13.70
N ALA A 315 -8.45 -6.44 14.30
CA ALA A 315 -8.40 -5.88 15.64
C ALA A 315 -9.14 -4.53 15.73
N LEU A 316 -9.02 -3.68 14.72
CA LEU A 316 -9.79 -2.44 14.62
C LEU A 316 -11.29 -2.72 14.61
N ASN A 317 -11.76 -3.66 13.79
CA ASN A 317 -13.18 -4.06 13.80
C ASN A 317 -13.61 -4.56 15.19
N GLN A 318 -12.82 -5.41 15.84
CA GLN A 318 -13.15 -5.91 17.18
C GLN A 318 -13.22 -4.78 18.22
N ASN A 319 -12.24 -3.89 18.23
CA ASN A 319 -12.22 -2.78 19.18
C ASN A 319 -13.44 -1.86 19.00
N TYR A 320 -13.78 -1.48 17.77
CA TYR A 320 -14.93 -0.60 17.54
C TYR A 320 -16.30 -1.31 17.60
N SER A 321 -16.30 -2.65 17.65
CA SER A 321 -17.51 -3.46 17.89
C SER A 321 -17.78 -3.76 19.37
N GLY A 322 -16.95 -3.26 20.30
CA GLY A 322 -17.10 -3.48 21.73
C GLY A 322 -16.22 -4.59 22.33
N ASN A 323 -15.38 -5.24 21.51
CA ASN A 323 -14.53 -6.37 21.93
C ASN A 323 -13.08 -5.92 22.15
N SER A 324 -12.86 -4.87 22.96
CA SER A 324 -11.52 -4.28 23.19
C SER A 324 -10.48 -5.28 23.71
N ALA A 325 -10.86 -6.16 24.63
CA ALA A 325 -9.95 -7.17 25.19
C ALA A 325 -9.41 -8.13 24.12
N GLU A 326 -10.29 -8.60 23.22
CA GLU A 326 -9.90 -9.45 22.09
C GLU A 326 -9.00 -8.68 21.12
N ALA A 327 -9.34 -7.43 20.79
CA ALA A 327 -8.55 -6.58 19.91
C ALA A 327 -7.13 -6.33 20.43
N ILE A 328 -6.99 -6.07 21.74
CA ILE A 328 -5.70 -5.89 22.41
C ILE A 328 -4.91 -7.19 22.35
N GLN A 329 -5.50 -8.32 22.77
CA GLN A 329 -4.82 -9.61 22.76
C GLN A 329 -4.30 -9.95 21.36
N LEU A 330 -5.13 -9.76 20.34
CA LEU A 330 -4.80 -10.02 18.95
C LEU A 330 -3.54 -9.25 18.51
N LEU A 331 -3.49 -7.95 18.78
CA LEU A 331 -2.33 -7.14 18.38
C LEU A 331 -1.11 -7.35 19.28
N GLU A 332 -1.27 -7.66 20.55
CA GLU A 332 -0.15 -8.04 21.42
C GLU A 332 0.54 -9.31 20.93
N GLU A 333 -0.22 -10.30 20.48
CA GLU A 333 0.31 -11.53 19.90
C GLU A 333 1.07 -11.25 18.60
N VAL A 334 0.49 -10.43 17.71
CA VAL A 334 1.13 -10.03 16.46
C VAL A 334 2.41 -9.23 16.72
N ALA A 335 2.40 -8.35 17.73
CA ALA A 335 3.54 -7.50 18.08
C ALA A 335 4.75 -8.28 18.62
N LYS A 336 4.57 -9.55 19.05
CA LYS A 336 5.66 -10.42 19.53
C LYS A 336 6.51 -11.00 18.41
N VAL A 337 6.04 -10.94 17.17
CA VAL A 337 6.76 -11.59 16.08
C VAL A 337 7.98 -10.77 15.66
N LYS A 338 9.14 -11.43 15.68
CA LYS A 338 10.45 -10.77 15.57
C LYS A 338 10.86 -10.37 14.15
N LYS A 339 10.26 -10.95 13.10
CA LYS A 339 10.68 -10.76 11.70
C LYS A 339 9.50 -10.31 10.85
N TYR A 340 9.35 -9.00 10.75
CA TYR A 340 8.36 -8.38 9.88
C TYR A 340 8.82 -7.04 9.35
N ASP A 341 8.09 -6.55 8.35
CA ASP A 341 8.20 -5.20 7.82
C ASP A 341 7.96 -4.16 8.93
N LEU A 342 8.93 -3.27 9.09
CA LEU A 342 8.90 -2.21 10.09
C LEU A 342 7.73 -1.25 9.84
N GLU A 343 7.39 -1.00 8.57
CA GLU A 343 6.30 -0.09 8.17
C GLU A 343 4.94 -0.67 8.59
N ALA A 344 4.69 -1.95 8.31
CA ALA A 344 3.47 -2.63 8.74
C ALA A 344 3.32 -2.71 10.27
N MET A 345 4.42 -2.75 11.02
CA MET A 345 4.42 -2.74 12.49
C MET A 345 4.06 -1.38 13.09
N LEU A 346 4.18 -0.28 12.33
CA LEU A 346 3.82 1.05 12.81
C LEU A 346 2.32 1.14 13.12
N ASP A 347 1.48 0.64 12.22
CA ASP A 347 0.02 0.65 12.40
C ASP A 347 -0.42 -0.26 13.55
N ILE A 348 0.22 -1.43 13.72
CA ILE A 348 -0.06 -2.34 14.84
C ILE A 348 0.21 -1.64 16.18
N HIS A 349 1.38 -1.00 16.32
CA HIS A 349 1.71 -0.28 17.54
C HIS A 349 0.80 0.92 17.76
N LEU A 350 0.46 1.67 16.70
CA LEU A 350 -0.43 2.83 16.81
C LEU A 350 -1.83 2.40 17.24
N SER A 351 -2.38 1.34 16.66
CA SER A 351 -3.67 0.76 17.06
C SER A 351 -3.65 0.27 18.51
N LEU A 352 -2.60 -0.45 18.94
CA LEU A 352 -2.45 -0.85 20.35
C LEU A 352 -2.43 0.34 21.31
N ILE A 353 -1.72 1.41 20.96
CA ILE A 353 -1.68 2.64 21.77
C ILE A 353 -3.09 3.23 21.91
N VAL A 354 -3.86 3.29 20.80
CA VAL A 354 -5.25 3.77 20.82
C VAL A 354 -6.13 2.87 21.69
N PHE A 355 -5.99 1.54 21.58
CA PHE A 355 -6.80 0.61 22.38
C PHE A 355 -6.50 0.78 23.87
N TYR A 356 -5.22 0.78 24.27
CA TYR A 356 -4.83 1.06 25.65
C TYR A 356 -5.30 2.41 26.14
N PHE A 357 -5.19 3.44 25.30
CA PHE A 357 -5.65 4.79 25.64
C PHE A 357 -7.16 4.82 25.89
N GLN A 358 -7.95 4.15 25.05
CA GLN A 358 -9.41 4.07 25.22
C GLN A 358 -9.81 3.32 26.49
N GLN A 359 -9.05 2.31 26.91
CA GLN A 359 -9.27 1.58 28.17
C GLN A 359 -8.70 2.30 29.41
N GLY A 360 -8.14 3.51 29.27
CA GLY A 360 -7.50 4.23 30.38
C GLY A 360 -6.16 3.62 30.82
N GLU A 361 -5.60 2.67 30.09
CA GLU A 361 -4.33 2.01 30.38
C GLU A 361 -3.12 2.85 29.90
N PHE A 362 -3.08 4.13 30.32
CA PHE A 362 -2.12 5.13 29.80
C PHE A 362 -0.65 4.74 29.96
N LYS A 363 -0.30 3.98 31.01
CA LYS A 363 1.08 3.47 31.19
C LYS A 363 1.46 2.46 30.10
N LYS A 364 0.57 1.54 29.73
CA LYS A 364 0.82 0.58 28.65
C LYS A 364 0.85 1.28 27.29
N ALA A 365 -0.02 2.27 27.09
CA ALA A 365 0.00 3.14 25.93
C ALA A 365 1.36 3.85 25.80
N GLN A 366 1.89 4.44 26.88
CA GLN A 366 3.20 5.09 26.90
C GLN A 366 4.36 4.13 26.63
N GLN A 367 4.35 2.95 27.24
CA GLN A 367 5.35 1.91 26.98
C GLN A 367 5.37 1.47 25.51
N THR A 368 4.19 1.35 24.90
CA THR A 368 4.07 1.00 23.49
C THR A 368 4.50 2.17 22.60
N PHE A 369 4.14 3.41 22.96
CA PHE A 369 4.56 4.63 22.25
C PHE A 369 6.08 4.81 22.24
N ALA A 370 6.79 4.39 23.30
CA ALA A 370 8.25 4.44 23.36
C ALA A 370 8.95 3.61 22.27
N LYS A 371 8.24 2.68 21.61
CA LYS A 371 8.74 1.96 20.42
C LYS A 371 8.88 2.87 19.19
N PHE A 372 8.28 4.05 19.20
CA PHE A 372 8.45 5.05 18.15
C PHE A 372 9.71 5.90 18.35
N TYR A 373 10.89 5.30 18.23
CA TYR A 373 12.18 5.94 18.52
C TYR A 373 12.78 6.78 17.36
N HIS A 374 12.21 6.73 16.16
CA HIS A 374 12.68 7.55 15.01
C HIS A 374 12.14 8.98 15.01
N THR A 375 12.71 9.84 14.16
CA THR A 375 12.24 11.22 13.97
C THR A 375 10.93 11.28 13.18
N ASP A 376 10.14 12.35 13.39
CA ASP A 376 8.92 12.59 12.62
C ASP A 376 9.17 12.64 11.10
N LYS A 377 10.33 13.14 10.65
CA LYS A 377 10.70 13.14 9.23
C LYS A 377 10.83 11.72 8.68
N TRP A 378 11.44 10.82 9.45
CA TRP A 378 11.56 9.41 9.07
C TRP A 378 10.18 8.76 8.96
N TYR A 379 9.26 9.04 9.90
CA TYR A 379 7.89 8.53 9.81
C TYR A 379 7.11 9.13 8.64
N GLU A 380 7.32 10.40 8.29
CA GLU A 380 6.72 11.03 7.12
C GLU A 380 7.16 10.33 5.82
N GLU A 381 8.43 9.96 5.71
CA GLU A 381 8.98 9.21 4.57
C GLU A 381 8.44 7.78 4.48
N LYS A 382 8.04 7.18 5.62
CA LYS A 382 7.69 5.77 5.74
C LYS A 382 6.19 5.48 5.75
N ALA A 383 5.43 6.25 6.52
CA ALA A 383 3.98 6.07 6.71
C ALA A 383 3.15 7.27 6.21
N GLY A 384 3.82 8.35 5.78
CA GLY A 384 3.16 9.56 5.29
C GLY A 384 2.78 10.55 6.38
N VAL A 385 2.54 11.79 5.98
CA VAL A 385 2.28 12.92 6.89
C VAL A 385 1.01 12.74 7.73
N GLU A 386 -0.05 12.14 7.17
CA GLU A 386 -1.30 11.90 7.89
C GLU A 386 -1.09 10.97 9.10
N TRP A 387 -0.29 9.92 8.91
CA TRP A 387 0.06 8.99 9.98
C TRP A 387 0.83 9.70 11.10
N VAL A 388 1.80 10.53 10.74
CA VAL A 388 2.59 11.30 11.73
C VAL A 388 1.72 12.30 12.50
N ILE A 389 0.77 12.94 11.83
CA ILE A 389 -0.21 13.82 12.48
C ILE A 389 -1.01 13.02 13.51
N LYS A 390 -1.58 11.86 13.15
CA LYS A 390 -2.32 11.00 14.09
C LYS A 390 -1.45 10.56 15.27
N LYS A 391 -0.23 10.09 15.01
CA LYS A 391 0.74 9.73 16.05
C LYS A 391 0.97 10.88 17.03
N ASN A 392 1.22 12.09 16.53
CA ASN A 392 1.48 13.25 17.37
C ASN A 392 0.23 13.74 18.12
N LEU A 393 -0.96 13.64 17.52
CA LEU A 393 -2.22 13.92 18.23
C LEU A 393 -2.40 12.94 19.41
N ILE A 394 -2.17 11.65 19.19
CA ILE A 394 -2.24 10.63 20.24
C ILE A 394 -1.18 10.89 21.34
N GLU A 395 0.04 11.29 20.97
CA GLU A 395 1.08 11.68 21.92
C GLU A 395 0.64 12.83 22.83
N LEU A 396 0.07 13.89 22.25
CA LEU A 396 -0.42 15.04 23.00
C LEU A 396 -1.50 14.61 24.00
N LEU A 397 -2.51 13.86 23.54
CA LEU A 397 -3.60 13.40 24.42
C LEU A 397 -3.08 12.47 25.51
N LEU A 398 -2.19 11.53 25.17
CA LEU A 398 -1.58 10.61 26.13
C LEU A 398 -0.84 11.35 27.25
N HIS A 399 -0.07 12.38 26.91
CA HIS A 399 0.66 13.15 27.91
C HIS A 399 -0.21 14.11 28.72
N ILE A 400 -1.35 14.55 28.18
CA ILE A 400 -2.38 15.25 28.96
C ILE A 400 -2.96 14.31 30.02
N GLU A 401 -3.34 13.08 29.65
CA GLU A 401 -3.87 12.09 30.61
C GLU A 401 -2.86 11.65 31.67
N LEU A 402 -1.56 11.66 31.33
CA LEU A 402 -0.48 11.38 32.27
C LEU A 402 -0.12 12.58 33.17
N GLY A 403 -0.70 13.76 32.93
CA GLY A 403 -0.42 14.97 33.71
C GLY A 403 0.91 15.67 33.36
N ASN A 404 1.54 15.32 32.23
CA ASN A 404 2.83 15.86 31.82
C ASN A 404 2.70 17.22 31.11
N ILE A 405 2.06 18.20 31.75
CA ILE A 405 1.60 19.45 31.09
C ILE A 405 2.74 20.27 30.47
N SER A 406 3.89 20.41 31.16
CA SER A 406 5.05 21.14 30.60
C SER A 406 5.57 20.51 29.30
N TYR A 407 5.55 19.18 29.21
CA TYR A 407 5.91 18.47 27.99
C TYR A 407 4.87 18.69 26.89
N VAL A 408 3.58 18.67 27.25
CA VAL A 408 2.46 18.95 26.32
C VAL A 408 2.61 20.33 25.69
N ASP A 409 2.89 21.39 26.47
CA ASP A 409 3.07 22.76 25.95
C ASP A 409 4.16 22.84 24.87
N SER A 410 5.31 22.23 25.15
CA SER A 410 6.45 22.17 24.22
C SER A 410 6.09 21.41 22.93
N ARG A 411 5.50 20.22 23.07
CA ARG A 411 5.08 19.40 21.92
C ARG A 411 3.99 20.08 21.11
N PHE A 412 3.03 20.72 21.76
CA PHE A 412 1.93 21.43 21.11
C PHE A 412 2.48 22.56 20.23
N THR A 413 3.40 23.37 20.76
CA THR A 413 4.03 24.46 20.00
C THR A 413 4.82 23.93 18.80
N SER A 414 5.56 22.84 18.98
CA SER A 414 6.28 22.17 17.88
C SER A 414 5.31 21.65 16.81
N PHE A 415 4.20 21.02 17.23
CA PHE A 415 3.15 20.52 16.33
C PHE A 415 2.52 21.66 15.54
N GLN A 416 2.15 22.76 16.20
CA GLN A 416 1.57 23.92 15.53
C GLN A 416 2.50 24.47 14.46
N ARG A 417 3.76 24.72 14.80
CA ARG A 417 4.74 25.25 13.86
C ARG A 417 4.95 24.34 12.65
N LYS A 418 4.95 23.02 12.86
CA LYS A 418 5.26 22.05 11.81
C LYS A 418 4.06 21.68 10.93
N TYR A 419 2.89 21.44 11.54
CA TYR A 419 1.75 20.82 10.85
C TYR A 419 0.56 21.76 10.60
N TYR A 420 0.42 22.89 11.30
CA TYR A 420 -0.69 23.82 10.99
C TYR A 420 -0.64 24.36 9.56
N PRO A 421 0.52 24.70 8.96
CA PRO A 421 0.56 25.11 7.56
C PRO A 421 -0.02 24.04 6.61
N PHE A 422 0.30 22.77 6.84
CA PHE A 422 -0.24 21.65 6.08
C PHE A 422 -1.74 21.48 6.30
N LEU A 423 -2.20 21.46 7.56
CA LEU A 423 -3.63 21.30 7.89
C LEU A 423 -4.49 22.41 7.28
N LYS A 424 -4.03 23.67 7.33
CA LYS A 424 -4.74 24.79 6.70
C LYS A 424 -4.83 24.63 5.18
N LYS A 425 -3.72 24.22 4.54
CA LYS A 425 -3.67 24.00 3.09
C LYS A 425 -4.57 22.83 2.66
N ALA A 426 -4.64 21.78 3.46
CA ALA A 426 -5.46 20.60 3.20
C ALA A 426 -6.95 20.79 3.56
N GLY A 427 -7.36 21.96 4.06
CA GLY A 427 -8.74 22.20 4.49
C GLY A 427 -9.14 21.50 5.79
N GLU A 428 -8.18 20.96 6.55
CA GLU A 428 -8.38 20.19 7.79
C GLU A 428 -8.57 21.11 9.01
N GLN A 429 -9.42 22.14 8.88
CA GLN A 429 -9.67 23.11 9.96
C GLN A 429 -10.26 22.46 11.22
N ARG A 430 -10.97 21.35 11.07
CA ARG A 430 -11.53 20.58 12.19
C ARG A 430 -10.45 20.11 13.16
N VAL A 431 -9.29 19.69 12.66
CA VAL A 431 -8.14 19.28 13.51
C VAL A 431 -7.61 20.48 14.31
N ILE A 432 -7.54 21.66 13.67
CA ILE A 432 -7.09 22.90 14.31
C ILE A 432 -8.09 23.34 15.39
N THR A 433 -9.39 23.30 15.09
CA THR A 433 -10.46 23.58 16.05
C THR A 433 -10.44 22.61 17.22
N PHE A 434 -10.29 21.31 16.96
CA PHE A 434 -10.14 20.31 18.02
C PHE A 434 -8.95 20.63 18.95
N LEU A 435 -7.77 20.89 18.38
CA LEU A 435 -6.59 21.22 19.17
C LEU A 435 -6.74 22.51 19.99
N LYS A 436 -7.52 23.49 19.50
CA LYS A 436 -7.87 24.69 20.29
C LYS A 436 -8.60 24.32 21.57
N PHE A 437 -9.60 23.43 21.49
CA PHE A 437 -10.34 22.98 22.67
C PHE A 437 -9.53 22.06 23.58
N VAL A 438 -8.68 21.19 23.02
CA VAL A 438 -7.71 20.40 23.79
C VAL A 438 -6.81 21.33 24.61
N LYS A 439 -6.33 22.43 24.00
CA LYS A 439 -5.51 23.43 24.68
C LYS A 439 -6.25 24.16 25.79
N GLN A 440 -7.48 24.57 25.56
CA GLN A 440 -8.31 25.18 26.60
C GLN A 440 -8.52 24.23 27.77
N TYR A 441 -8.78 22.95 27.47
CA TYR A 441 -8.98 21.91 28.49
C TYR A 441 -7.76 21.72 29.39
N TYR A 442 -6.55 21.51 28.85
CA TYR A 442 -5.41 21.20 29.72
C TYR A 442 -4.89 22.42 30.49
N HIS A 443 -5.24 23.65 30.10
CA HIS A 443 -4.95 24.87 30.86
C HIS A 443 -5.99 25.16 31.95
N ALA A 444 -7.26 24.86 31.71
CA ALA A 444 -8.38 25.16 32.60
C ALA A 444 -9.37 23.97 32.68
N PRO A 445 -8.93 22.81 33.22
CA PRO A 445 -9.69 21.56 33.18
C PRO A 445 -11.04 21.63 33.91
N GLU A 446 -11.18 22.53 34.88
CA GLU A 446 -12.40 22.79 35.63
C GLU A 446 -13.54 23.34 34.77
N THR A 447 -13.21 23.98 33.64
CA THR A 447 -14.21 24.61 32.75
C THR A 447 -14.87 23.62 31.78
N VAL A 448 -14.31 22.42 31.62
CA VAL A 448 -14.69 21.48 30.55
C VAL A 448 -16.13 20.99 30.64
N THR A 449 -16.70 20.94 31.84
CA THR A 449 -18.09 20.52 32.06
C THR A 449 -19.08 21.67 32.08
N SER A 450 -18.61 22.92 31.94
CA SER A 450 -19.49 24.08 31.90
C SER A 450 -20.34 24.08 30.62
N GLU A 451 -21.57 24.59 30.74
CA GLU A 451 -22.46 24.72 29.58
C GLU A 451 -21.84 25.62 28.51
N ALA A 452 -21.18 26.70 28.92
CA ALA A 452 -20.47 27.61 28.01
C ALA A 452 -19.40 26.89 27.17
N PHE A 453 -18.62 25.98 27.78
CA PHE A 453 -17.61 25.21 27.04
C PHE A 453 -18.28 24.25 26.04
N LYS A 454 -19.33 23.54 26.46
CA LYS A 454 -20.09 22.62 25.59
C LYS A 454 -20.70 23.33 24.40
N THR A 455 -21.42 24.44 24.63
CA THR A 455 -22.00 25.26 23.56
C THR A 455 -20.92 25.80 22.62
N SER A 456 -19.75 26.19 23.14
CA SER A 456 -18.64 26.65 22.30
C SER A 456 -18.09 25.54 21.42
N VAL A 457 -17.97 24.32 21.94
CA VAL A 457 -17.55 23.14 21.16
C VAL A 457 -18.58 22.85 20.06
N GLU A 458 -19.85 22.71 20.42
CA GLU A 458 -20.93 22.35 19.49
C GLU A 458 -21.13 23.37 18.36
N SER A 459 -20.92 24.66 18.63
CA SER A 459 -21.01 25.73 17.62
C SER A 459 -19.76 25.89 16.75
N SER A 460 -18.63 25.29 17.11
CA SER A 460 -17.34 25.50 16.40
C SER A 460 -17.03 24.44 15.34
N PHE A 461 -17.77 23.33 15.31
CA PHE A 461 -17.59 22.28 14.31
C PHE A 461 -18.70 22.33 13.26
N GLU A 462 -18.30 22.20 12.00
CA GLU A 462 -19.24 21.84 10.94
C GLU A 462 -19.55 20.35 11.08
N TRP A 463 -20.72 20.01 11.60
CA TRP A 463 -21.10 18.60 11.81
C TRP A 463 -21.50 17.94 10.49
N LYS A 464 -20.86 16.82 10.15
CA LYS A 464 -21.41 15.87 9.16
C LYS A 464 -22.42 14.96 9.85
N SER A 465 -23.25 14.28 9.06
CA SER A 465 -24.05 13.19 9.60
C SER A 465 -23.13 12.12 10.21
N ARG A 466 -23.59 11.44 11.27
CA ARG A 466 -22.79 10.37 11.92
C ARG A 466 -22.40 9.28 10.93
N VAL A 467 -23.28 8.99 9.96
CA VAL A 467 -23.06 7.99 8.91
C VAL A 467 -21.86 8.37 8.05
N GLU A 468 -21.76 9.63 7.62
CA GLU A 468 -20.70 10.12 6.72
C GLU A 468 -19.37 10.41 7.42
N GLU A 469 -19.39 10.67 8.74
CA GLU A 469 -18.18 11.05 9.47
C GLU A 469 -17.19 9.89 9.63
N ASP A 470 -15.90 10.18 9.44
CA ASP A 470 -14.84 9.17 9.52
C ASP A 470 -14.63 8.67 10.95
N ILE A 471 -14.52 7.35 11.10
CA ILE A 471 -14.40 6.70 12.41
C ILE A 471 -13.24 7.24 13.28
N PHE A 472 -12.09 7.59 12.67
CA PHE A 472 -10.95 8.11 13.44
C PHE A 472 -11.16 9.56 13.88
N VAL A 473 -11.83 10.38 13.05
CA VAL A 473 -12.24 11.74 13.44
C VAL A 473 -13.20 11.66 14.63
N MET A 474 -14.20 10.77 14.56
CA MET A 474 -15.13 10.53 15.67
C MET A 474 -14.42 10.06 16.94
N SER A 475 -13.36 9.25 16.80
CA SER A 475 -12.58 8.75 17.93
C SER A 475 -11.80 9.85 18.66
N PHE A 476 -11.21 10.80 17.94
CA PHE A 476 -10.59 11.97 18.57
C PHE A 476 -11.63 12.85 19.25
N TYR A 477 -12.78 13.08 18.61
CA TYR A 477 -13.88 13.83 19.22
C TYR A 477 -14.45 13.14 20.47
N ALA A 478 -14.51 11.80 20.48
CA ALA A 478 -14.96 11.01 21.62
C ALA A 478 -14.19 11.34 22.90
N TRP A 479 -12.89 11.62 22.78
CA TRP A 479 -12.06 12.05 23.90
C TRP A 479 -12.57 13.37 24.51
N LEU A 480 -12.77 14.40 23.68
CA LEU A 480 -13.26 15.69 24.16
C LEU A 480 -14.68 15.55 24.74
N LYS A 481 -15.54 14.77 24.08
CA LYS A 481 -16.91 14.49 24.54
C LYS A 481 -16.93 13.76 25.88
N ALA A 482 -16.06 12.79 26.08
CA ALA A 482 -15.93 12.07 27.35
C ALA A 482 -15.52 13.01 28.49
N LYS A 483 -14.61 13.97 28.23
CA LYS A 483 -14.24 14.99 29.22
C LYS A 483 -15.40 15.95 29.55
N MET A 484 -16.11 16.43 28.53
CA MET A 484 -17.26 17.33 28.72
C MET A 484 -18.40 16.69 29.53
N ASN A 485 -18.60 15.38 29.37
CA ASN A 485 -19.72 14.66 30.00
C ASN A 485 -19.31 13.80 31.21
N LYS A 486 -18.01 13.75 31.54
CA LYS A 486 -17.47 12.87 32.60
C LYS A 486 -17.88 11.40 32.42
N THR A 487 -17.86 10.94 31.18
CA THR A 487 -18.20 9.57 30.80
C THR A 487 -16.96 8.75 30.51
N ASP A 488 -17.09 7.42 30.53
CA ASP A 488 -16.04 6.52 30.08
C ASP A 488 -15.69 6.78 28.60
N LEU A 489 -14.40 6.81 28.28
CA LEU A 489 -13.92 7.14 26.94
C LEU A 489 -14.31 6.08 25.92
N TYR A 490 -14.15 4.80 26.27
CA TYR A 490 -14.43 3.72 25.35
C TYR A 490 -15.94 3.64 25.06
N GLN A 491 -16.78 3.72 26.09
CA GLN A 491 -18.23 3.76 25.92
C GLN A 491 -18.67 4.96 25.08
N THR A 492 -18.11 6.15 25.35
CA THR A 492 -18.39 7.36 24.55
C THR A 492 -18.00 7.17 23.09
N THR A 493 -16.89 6.47 22.82
CA THR A 493 -16.46 6.14 21.46
C THR A 493 -17.45 5.21 20.79
N LEU A 494 -17.85 4.12 21.45
CA LEU A 494 -18.83 3.16 20.91
C LEU A 494 -20.17 3.82 20.59
N ASP A 495 -20.66 4.69 21.48
CA ASP A 495 -21.93 5.40 21.30
C ASP A 495 -21.90 6.42 20.14
N LEU A 496 -20.71 6.94 19.83
CA LEU A 496 -20.53 7.80 18.67
C LEU A 496 -20.50 6.99 17.37
N VAL A 497 -19.83 5.84 17.35
CA VAL A 497 -19.63 5.05 16.11
C VAL A 497 -20.74 4.06 15.81
N LYS A 498 -21.65 3.79 16.76
CA LYS A 498 -22.89 3.04 16.49
C LYS A 498 -23.77 3.85 15.54
N ASN A 499 -24.06 3.26 14.39
CA ASN A 499 -25.07 3.73 13.44
C ASN A 499 -26.48 3.41 13.94
#